data_AF-A0A258TH89-F1
#
_entry.id   AF-A0A258TH89-F1
#
_cell.length_a   1.000
_cell.length_b   1.000
_cell.length_c   1.000
_cell.angle_alpha   90.00
_cell.angle_beta   90.00
_cell.angle_gamma   90.00
#
_symmetry.space_group_name_H-M   'P 1'
#
loop_
_entity.id
_entity.type
_entity.pdbx_description
1 polymer ?
#
loop_
_entity_poly.entity_id
_entity_poly.type
_entity_poly.pdbx_seq_one_letter_code
_entity_poly.pdbx_strand_id
1 'polypeptide(L)'
;MAMIIIGGVAIVLVANGGWMLLAPDQWFFATPIVWRTGVPNPHFIRDVGWTYAAVGVLMICGLFTERFRTTSLMLALGWLAGHAAIHLGEVATGVCTGRQFLSESPQVWGPPILLMIGVALGRKRKRSTE
;
A
#
# COMPACT_ATOMS: atom_id res chain seq x y z
N MET A 1 -1.39 4.59 19.61
CA MET A 1 -2.15 3.74 18.67
C MET A 1 -2.17 4.29 17.25
N ALA A 2 -2.85 5.41 16.96
CA ALA A 2 -3.01 5.93 15.59
C ALA A 2 -1.70 6.13 14.80
N MET A 3 -0.73 6.84 15.38
CA MET A 3 0.56 7.09 14.73
C MET A 3 1.42 5.82 14.56
N ILE A 4 1.24 4.84 15.44
CA ILE A 4 1.94 3.54 15.33
C ILE A 4 1.39 2.77 14.12
N ILE A 5 0.08 2.77 13.93
CA ILE A 5 -0.56 2.10 12.78
C ILE A 5 -0.12 2.79 11.48
N ILE A 6 -0.23 4.13 11.42
CA ILE A 6 0.15 4.89 10.23
C ILE A 6 1.64 4.72 9.91
N GLY A 7 2.51 4.81 10.92
CA GLY A 7 3.95 4.60 10.76
C GLY A 7 4.30 3.17 10.36
N GLY A 8 3.62 2.17 10.93
CA GLY A 8 3.78 0.78 10.53
C GLY A 8 3.44 0.55 9.07
N VAL A 9 2.31 1.10 8.59
CA VAL A 9 1.95 1.05 7.16
C VAL A 9 3.04 1.71 6.32
N ALA A 10 3.49 2.92 6.68
CA ALA A 10 4.51 3.63 5.93
C ALA A 10 5.82 2.84 5.78
N ILE A 11 6.29 2.22 6.87
CA ILE A 11 7.49 1.37 6.88
C ILE A 11 7.31 0.16 5.97
N VAL A 12 6.16 -0.51 6.02
CA VAL A 12 5.86 -1.66 5.15
C VAL A 12 5.89 -1.25 3.67
N LEU A 13 5.36 -0.08 3.31
CA LEU A 13 5.41 0.41 1.93
C LEU A 13 6.84 0.69 1.46
N VAL A 14 7.65 1.34 2.30
CA VAL A 14 9.08 1.57 1.99
C VAL A 14 9.83 0.26 1.84
N ALA A 15 9.62 -0.69 2.76
CA ALA A 15 10.28 -2.00 2.71
C ALA A 15 9.88 -2.79 1.45
N ASN A 16 8.58 -2.85 1.14
CA ASN A 16 8.08 -3.52 -0.06
C ASN A 16 8.62 -2.87 -1.34
N GLY A 17 8.53 -1.54 -1.45
CA GLY A 17 9.07 -0.80 -2.59
C GLY A 17 10.58 -0.98 -2.73
N GLY A 18 11.32 -0.95 -1.62
CA GLY A 18 12.75 -1.24 -1.59
C GLY A 18 13.09 -2.64 -2.10
N TRP A 19 12.33 -3.66 -1.69
CA TRP A 19 12.54 -5.03 -2.18
C TRP A 19 12.29 -5.13 -3.69
N MET A 20 11.19 -4.53 -4.19
CA MET A 20 10.89 -4.46 -5.62
C MET A 20 11.99 -3.76 -6.43
N LEU A 21 12.58 -2.70 -5.88
CA LEU A 21 13.65 -1.94 -6.54
C LEU A 21 14.97 -2.74 -6.62
N LEU A 22 15.35 -3.36 -5.50
CA LEU A 22 16.64 -4.02 -5.33
C LEU A 22 16.67 -5.44 -5.93
N ALA A 23 15.57 -6.18 -5.82
CA ALA A 23 15.49 -7.58 -6.26
C ALA A 23 14.10 -7.91 -6.85
N PRO A 24 13.74 -7.33 -8.01
CA PRO A 24 12.41 -7.45 -8.59
C PRO A 24 12.01 -8.90 -8.90
N ASP A 25 12.95 -9.73 -9.39
CA ASP A 25 12.64 -11.12 -9.73
C ASP A 25 12.38 -11.94 -8.47
N GLN A 26 13.18 -11.72 -7.41
CA GLN A 26 12.95 -12.38 -6.12
C GLN A 26 11.61 -11.97 -5.53
N TRP A 27 11.28 -10.68 -5.58
CA TRP A 27 9.98 -10.17 -5.16
C TRP A 27 8.85 -10.84 -5.96
N PHE A 28 8.99 -10.94 -7.28
CA PHE A 28 7.98 -11.52 -8.17
C PHE A 28 7.67 -12.98 -7.85
N PHE A 29 8.71 -13.80 -7.66
CA PHE A 29 8.54 -15.23 -7.35
C PHE A 29 8.16 -15.49 -5.90
N ALA A 30 8.54 -14.61 -4.96
CA ALA A 30 8.16 -14.73 -3.56
C ALA A 30 6.74 -14.21 -3.27
N THR A 31 6.24 -13.27 -4.08
CA THR A 31 4.90 -12.73 -3.91
C THR A 31 3.88 -13.77 -4.38
N PRO A 32 2.97 -14.23 -3.50
CA PRO A 32 1.99 -15.24 -3.86
C PRO A 32 1.20 -14.80 -5.10
N ILE A 33 1.04 -15.73 -6.05
CA ILE A 33 0.10 -15.63 -7.19
C ILE A 33 0.51 -14.62 -8.28
N VAL A 34 1.38 -13.66 -8.00
CA VAL A 34 1.90 -12.72 -9.01
C VAL A 34 2.58 -13.47 -10.17
N TRP A 35 3.33 -14.53 -9.89
CA TRP A 35 3.93 -15.36 -10.95
C TRP A 35 2.93 -16.08 -11.87
N ARG A 36 1.64 -16.12 -11.51
CA ARG A 36 0.57 -16.68 -12.36
C ARG A 36 0.05 -15.67 -13.39
N THR A 37 0.46 -14.41 -13.33
CA THR A 37 0.00 -13.34 -14.26
C THR A 37 0.89 -13.17 -15.48
N GLY A 38 2.05 -13.85 -15.54
CA GLY A 38 2.94 -13.82 -16.70
C GLY A 38 4.42 -13.99 -16.33
N VAL A 39 5.29 -13.60 -17.25
CA VAL A 39 6.75 -13.53 -17.03
C VAL A 39 7.08 -12.21 -16.32
N PRO A 40 8.04 -12.18 -15.37
CA PRO A 40 8.42 -10.93 -14.71
C PRO A 40 8.89 -9.89 -15.73
N ASN A 41 8.43 -8.66 -15.56
CA ASN A 41 9.01 -7.48 -16.20
C ASN A 41 9.74 -6.67 -15.11
N PRO A 42 11.08 -6.80 -14.99
CA PRO A 42 11.85 -6.14 -13.94
C PRO A 42 11.80 -4.61 -14.00
N HIS A 43 11.55 -4.03 -15.17
CA HIS A 43 11.39 -2.58 -15.30
C HIS A 43 10.06 -2.15 -14.65
N PHE A 44 8.95 -2.78 -15.06
CA PHE A 44 7.63 -2.50 -14.51
C PHE A 44 7.56 -2.72 -13.00
N ILE A 45 8.16 -3.80 -12.49
CA ILE A 45 8.22 -4.08 -11.05
C ILE A 45 8.93 -2.94 -10.31
N ARG A 46 10.01 -2.38 -10.87
CA ARG A 46 10.71 -1.24 -10.26
C ARG A 46 9.91 0.05 -10.30
N ASP A 47 9.14 0.30 -11.36
CA ASP A 47 8.28 1.48 -11.44
C ASP A 47 7.19 1.46 -10.34
N VAL A 48 6.55 0.30 -10.16
CA VAL A 48 5.58 0.09 -9.08
C VAL A 48 6.29 0.16 -7.72
N GLY A 49 7.47 -0.46 -7.61
CA GLY A 49 8.30 -0.41 -6.41
C GLY A 49 8.68 1.01 -5.98
N TRP A 50 9.06 1.86 -6.94
CA TRP A 50 9.33 3.27 -6.69
C TRP A 50 8.09 3.99 -6.16
N THR A 51 6.92 3.69 -6.71
CA THR A 51 5.66 4.29 -6.25
C THR A 51 5.35 3.89 -4.80
N TYR A 52 5.52 2.61 -4.44
CA TYR A 52 5.40 2.14 -3.05
C TYR A 52 6.37 2.85 -2.11
N ALA A 53 7.66 2.94 -2.49
CA ALA A 53 8.68 3.59 -1.68
C ALA A 53 8.41 5.09 -1.51
N ALA A 54 8.07 5.80 -2.59
CA ALA A 54 7.78 7.23 -2.58
C ALA A 54 6.57 7.56 -1.71
N VAL A 55 5.49 6.79 -1.83
CA VAL A 55 4.29 6.96 -0.98
C VAL A 55 4.62 6.70 0.49
N GLY A 56 5.38 5.64 0.79
CA GLY A 56 5.84 5.35 2.15
C GLY A 56 6.69 6.47 2.75
N VAL A 57 7.66 7.01 1.99
CA VAL A 57 8.48 8.15 2.40
C VAL A 57 7.62 9.40 2.63
N LEU A 58 6.68 9.69 1.74
CA LEU A 58 5.76 10.82 1.89
C LEU A 58 4.93 10.71 3.18
N MET A 59 4.45 9.51 3.51
CA MET A 59 3.76 9.25 4.78
C MET A 59 4.68 9.49 5.99
N ILE A 60 5.92 9.03 5.94
CA ILE A 60 6.92 9.27 7.00
C ILE A 60 7.14 10.78 7.20
N CYS A 61 7.33 11.53 6.10
CA CYS A 61 7.46 12.99 6.17
C CYS A 61 6.22 13.65 6.82
N GLY A 62 5.01 13.17 6.52
CA GLY A 62 3.77 13.63 7.14
C GLY A 62 3.60 13.26 8.62
N LEU A 63 4.29 12.21 9.11
CA LEU A 63 4.33 11.91 10.54
C LEU A 63 5.09 13.00 11.30
N PHE A 64 6.22 13.44 10.76
CA PHE A 64 7.09 14.46 11.36
C PHE A 64 6.64 15.89 11.09
N THR A 65 5.86 16.14 10.04
CA THR A 65 5.43 17.49 9.66
C THR A 65 3.91 17.61 9.63
N GLU A 66 3.32 18.18 10.68
CA GLU A 66 1.86 18.27 10.84
C GLU A 66 1.17 18.99 9.67
N ARG A 67 1.78 20.05 9.14
CA ARG A 67 1.28 20.79 7.98
C ARG A 67 1.04 19.91 6.75
N PHE A 68 1.87 18.89 6.54
CA PHE A 68 1.77 18.00 5.38
C PHE A 68 1.02 16.70 5.67
N ARG A 69 0.75 16.40 6.94
CA ARG A 69 0.18 15.12 7.39
C ARG A 69 -1.12 14.76 6.68
N THR A 70 -2.07 15.70 6.60
CA THR A 70 -3.36 15.40 5.97
C THR A 70 -3.18 15.11 4.48
N THR A 71 -2.42 15.95 3.77
CA THR A 71 -2.18 15.79 2.33
C THR A 71 -1.41 14.50 2.03
N SER A 72 -0.38 14.17 2.80
CA SER A 72 0.38 12.93 2.62
C SER A 72 -0.49 11.69 2.82
N LEU A 73 -1.36 11.69 3.84
CA LEU A 73 -2.26 10.58 4.12
C LEU A 73 -3.36 10.46 3.05
N MET A 74 -3.86 11.56 2.51
CA MET A 74 -4.82 11.55 1.41
C MET A 74 -4.21 10.99 0.12
N LEU A 75 -3.00 11.42 -0.25
CA LEU A 75 -2.30 10.91 -1.42
C LEU A 75 -1.99 9.41 -1.26
N ALA A 76 -1.52 9.00 -0.08
CA ALA A 76 -1.27 7.60 0.22
C ALA A 76 -2.54 6.75 0.14
N LEU A 77 -3.64 7.22 0.74
CA LEU A 77 -4.91 6.51 0.67
C LEU A 77 -5.46 6.44 -0.75
N GLY A 78 -5.33 7.52 -1.53
CA GLY A 78 -5.75 7.56 -2.94
C GLY A 78 -5.02 6.51 -3.78
N TRP A 79 -3.69 6.43 -3.65
CA TRP A 79 -2.91 5.40 -4.32
C TRP A 79 -3.28 3.99 -3.84
N LEU A 80 -3.26 3.73 -2.54
CA LEU A 80 -3.50 2.39 -1.99
C LEU A 80 -4.91 1.88 -2.30
N ALA A 81 -5.93 2.72 -2.11
CA ALA A 81 -7.32 2.34 -2.38
C ALA A 81 -7.58 2.25 -3.89
N GLY A 82 -7.00 3.15 -4.69
CA GLY A 82 -7.10 3.09 -6.15
C GLY A 82 -6.47 1.83 -6.72
N HIS A 83 -5.27 1.48 -6.26
CA HIS A 83 -4.60 0.24 -6.61
C HIS A 83 -5.43 -0.98 -6.20
N ALA A 84 -5.95 -1.01 -4.97
CA ALA A 84 -6.82 -2.11 -4.52
C ALA A 84 -8.12 -2.23 -5.34
N ALA A 85 -8.69 -1.11 -5.79
CA ALA A 85 -9.86 -1.11 -6.66
C ALA A 85 -9.58 -1.68 -8.05
N ILE A 86 -8.35 -1.56 -8.58
CA ILE A 86 -7.95 -2.19 -9.84
C ILE A 86 -8.07 -3.71 -9.73
N HIS A 87 -7.56 -4.31 -8.64
CA HIS A 87 -7.69 -5.76 -8.40
C HIS A 87 -9.16 -6.22 -8.33
N LEU A 88 -10.05 -5.38 -7.77
CA LEU A 88 -11.49 -5.68 -7.80
C LEU A 88 -12.06 -5.65 -9.23
N GLY A 89 -11.60 -4.70 -10.06
CA GLY A 89 -11.93 -4.61 -11.48
C GLY A 89 -11.43 -5.83 -12.27
N GLU A 90 -10.25 -6.36 -11.95
CA GLU A 90 -9.71 -7.58 -12.57
C GLU A 90 -10.57 -8.81 -12.30
N VAL A 91 -11.09 -8.95 -11.07
CA VAL A 91 -12.07 -10.01 -10.75
C VAL A 91 -13.35 -9.81 -11.55
N ALA A 92 -13.87 -8.58 -11.58
CA ALA A 92 -15.13 -8.26 -12.25
C ALA A 92 -15.08 -8.49 -13.77
N THR A 93 -13.90 -8.31 -14.38
CA THR A 93 -13.67 -8.49 -15.82
C THR A 93 -13.16 -9.89 -16.19
N GLY A 94 -12.92 -10.76 -15.20
CA GLY A 94 -12.47 -12.14 -15.41
C GLY A 94 -10.97 -12.29 -15.69
N VAL A 95 -10.17 -11.25 -15.46
CA VAL A 95 -8.70 -11.31 -15.55
C VAL A 95 -8.12 -12.20 -14.45
N CYS A 96 -8.68 -12.12 -13.24
CA CYS A 96 -8.30 -12.97 -12.12
C CYS A 96 -9.51 -13.68 -11.50
N THR A 97 -9.28 -14.87 -10.95
CA THR A 97 -10.32 -15.61 -10.23
C THR A 97 -10.55 -15.02 -8.84
N GLY A 98 -11.76 -15.18 -8.30
CA GLY A 98 -12.04 -14.76 -6.92
C GLY A 98 -11.12 -15.41 -5.87
N ARG A 99 -10.62 -16.63 -6.13
CA ARG A 99 -9.63 -17.29 -5.26
C ARG A 99 -8.27 -16.60 -5.31
N GLN A 100 -7.81 -16.16 -6.49
CA GLN A 100 -6.58 -15.39 -6.63
C GLN A 100 -6.71 -14.07 -5.87
N PHE A 101 -7.81 -13.35 -6.08
CA PHE A 101 -8.13 -12.12 -5.38
C PHE A 101 -8.11 -12.25 -3.86
N LEU A 102 -8.77 -13.28 -3.30
CA LEU A 102 -8.80 -13.49 -1.86
C LEU A 102 -7.41 -13.76 -1.26
N SER A 103 -6.53 -14.36 -2.04
CA SER A 103 -5.19 -14.73 -1.59
C SER A 103 -4.21 -13.54 -1.64
N GLU A 104 -4.36 -12.61 -2.58
CA GLU A 104 -3.60 -11.36 -2.66
C GLU A 104 -4.17 -10.24 -1.78
N SER A 105 -5.46 -10.34 -1.42
CA SER A 105 -6.19 -9.32 -0.65
C SER A 105 -5.48 -8.85 0.62
N PRO A 106 -4.84 -9.70 1.45
CA PRO A 106 -4.13 -9.20 2.63
C PRO A 106 -3.02 -8.19 2.31
N GLN A 107 -2.35 -8.36 1.17
CA GLN A 107 -1.22 -7.53 0.74
C GLN A 107 -1.69 -6.26 0.02
N VAL A 108 -2.82 -6.34 -0.70
CA VAL A 108 -3.37 -5.24 -1.50
C VAL A 108 -4.37 -4.39 -0.70
N TRP A 109 -5.34 -5.01 -0.02
CA TRP A 109 -6.39 -4.35 0.76
C TRP A 109 -6.00 -4.08 2.21
N GLY A 110 -5.07 -4.87 2.78
CA GLY A 110 -4.59 -4.68 4.14
C GLY A 110 -4.05 -3.26 4.41
N PRO A 111 -3.09 -2.75 3.60
CA PRO A 111 -2.52 -1.42 3.80
C PRO A 111 -3.54 -0.26 3.80
N PRO A 112 -4.45 -0.10 2.80
CA PRO A 112 -5.44 0.97 2.84
C PRO A 112 -6.42 0.83 4.02
N ILE A 113 -6.82 -0.40 4.39
CA ILE A 113 -7.72 -0.62 5.54
C ILE A 113 -7.03 -0.20 6.85
N LEU A 114 -5.79 -0.63 7.08
CA LEU A 114 -5.02 -0.25 8.26
C LEU A 114 -4.78 1.26 8.32
N LEU A 115 -4.49 1.88 7.17
CA LEU A 115 -4.34 3.33 7.08
C LEU A 115 -5.64 4.06 7.47
N MET A 116 -6.80 3.62 6.96
CA MET A 116 -8.10 4.18 7.33
C MET A 116 -8.39 4.02 8.82
N ILE A 117 -8.08 2.87 9.43
CA ILE A 117 -8.21 2.65 10.87
C ILE A 117 -7.31 3.62 11.64
N GLY A 118 -6.04 3.77 11.25
CA GLY A 118 -5.10 4.69 11.87
C GLY A 118 -5.61 6.15 11.83
N VAL A 119 -6.13 6.59 10.70
CA VAL A 119 -6.72 7.93 10.51
C VAL A 119 -7.98 8.10 11.38
N ALA A 120 -8.89 7.12 11.40
CA ALA A 120 -10.12 7.18 12.19
C ALA A 120 -9.83 7.27 13.69
N LEU A 121 -8.87 6.49 14.20
CA LEU A 121 -8.43 6.56 15.59
C LEU A 121 -7.78 7.91 15.92
N GLY A 122 -6.99 8.47 14.99
CA GLY A 122 -6.40 9.80 15.15
C GLY A 122 -7.44 10.91 15.28
N ARG A 123 -8.48 10.88 14.44
CA ARG A 123 -9.59 11.85 14.47
C ARG A 123 -10.42 11.75 15.76
N LYS A 124 -10.73 10.53 16.22
CA LYS A 124 -11.45 10.33 17.49
C LYS A 124 -10.70 10.93 18.67
N ARG A 125 -9.38 10.72 18.75
CA ARG A 125 -8.54 11.28 19.82
C ARG A 125 -8.54 12.81 19.81
N LYS A 126 -8.43 13.44 18.64
CA LYS A 126 -8.41 14.91 18.55
C LYS A 126 -9.72 15.52 19.06
N ARG A 127 -10.86 14.92 18.71
CA ARG A 127 -12.19 15.36 19.21
C ARG A 127 -12.39 15.17 20.70
N SER A 128 -11.74 14.19 21.34
CA SER A 128 -11.86 14.00 22.80
C SER A 128 -11.00 14.97 23.62
N THR A 129 -10.07 15.69 22.97
CA THR A 129 -9.18 16.67 23.61
C THR A 129 -9.59 18.12 23.33
N GLU A 130 -10.63 18.30 22.52
CA GLU A 130 -11.32 19.58 22.25
C GLU A 130 -12.57 19.65 23.13
#